data_AF-A0AAD7GAL4-F1
#
_entry.id   AF-A0AAD7GAL4-F1
#
_cell.length_a   1.000
_cell.length_b   1.000
_cell.length_c   1.000
_cell.angle_alpha   90.00
_cell.angle_beta   90.00
_cell.angle_gamma   90.00
#
_symmetry.space_group_name_H-M   'P 1'
#
loop_
_entity.id
_entity.type
_entity.pdbx_description
1 polymer ?
#
loop_
_entity_poly.entity_id
_entity_poly.type
_entity_poly.pdbx_seq_one_letter_code
_entity_poly.pdbx_strand_id
1 'polypeptide(L)' 'LANALGMHRHTLRNYLKYYGVYMRYSNITEGDLDILTKHFKRMKPNSGLRYLIGFLKTHGIKVQ' A
#
# COMPACT_ATOMS: atom_id res chain seq x y z
N LEU A 1 -17.98 -7.35 1.75
CA LEU A 1 -18.01 -7.23 3.22
C LEU A 1 -19.13 -6.31 3.71
N ALA A 2 -19.16 -5.02 3.35
CA ALA A 2 -20.23 -4.09 3.80
C ALA A 2 -21.65 -4.61 3.51
N ASN A 3 -21.91 -5.02 2.26
CA ASN A 3 -23.20 -5.61 1.85
C ASN A 3 -23.49 -6.94 2.57
N ALA A 4 -22.48 -7.78 2.77
CA ALA A 4 -22.61 -9.07 3.47
C ALA A 4 -22.91 -8.90 4.97
N LEU A 5 -22.46 -7.79 5.57
CA LEU A 5 -22.72 -7.41 6.96
C LEU A 5 -23.94 -6.50 7.11
N GLY A 6 -24.68 -6.22 6.03
CA GLY A 6 -25.86 -5.36 6.06
C GLY A 6 -25.60 -3.91 6.50
N MET A 7 -24.38 -3.39 6.33
CA MET A 7 -24.00 -2.07 6.83
C MET A 7 -23.47 -1.15 5.74
N HIS A 8 -23.61 0.16 5.97
CA HIS A 8 -23.07 1.18 5.06
C HIS A 8 -21.53 1.13 5.03
N ARG A 9 -20.94 1.38 3.85
CA ARG A 9 -19.49 1.35 3.63
C ARG A 9 -18.68 2.25 4.57
N HIS A 10 -19.24 3.40 4.97
CA HIS A 10 -18.57 4.31 5.90
C HIS A 10 -18.57 3.77 7.33
N THR A 11 -19.67 3.13 7.75
CA THR A 11 -19.76 2.45 9.05
C THR A 11 -18.74 1.33 9.14
N LEU A 12 -18.67 0.48 8.11
CA LEU A 12 -17.64 -0.57 8.03
C LEU A 12 -16.23 0.03 8.09
N ARG A 13 -15.96 1.09 7.33
CA ARG A 13 -14.64 1.75 7.34
C ARG A 13 -14.28 2.30 8.72
N ASN A 14 -15.24 2.86 9.45
CA ASN A 14 -15.01 3.39 10.79
C ASN A 14 -14.70 2.26 11.78
N TYR A 15 -15.44 1.14 11.73
CA TYR A 15 -15.14 -0.03 12.54
C TYR A 15 -13.77 -0.63 12.20
N LEU A 16 -13.46 -0.81 10.92
CA LEU A 16 -12.16 -1.31 10.48
C LEU A 16 -11.01 -0.40 10.95
N LYS A 17 -11.20 0.92 10.96
CA LYS A 17 -10.24 1.86 11.55
C LYS A 17 -10.12 1.69 13.06
N TYR A 18 -11.26 1.62 13.76
CA TYR A 18 -11.31 1.47 15.22
C TYR A 18 -10.57 0.21 15.69
N TYR A 19 -10.76 -0.91 14.99
CA TYR A 19 -10.09 -2.18 15.28
C TYR A 19 -8.69 -2.31 14.66
N GLY A 20 -8.15 -1.26 14.03
CA GLY A 20 -6.81 -1.30 13.42
C GLY A 20 -6.70 -2.10 12.11
N VAL A 21 -7.80 -2.68 11.62
CA VAL A 21 -7.88 -3.45 10.37
C VAL A 21 -8.12 -2.52 9.17
N TYR A 22 -7.25 -1.53 8.99
CA TYR A 22 -7.33 -0.59 7.89
C TYR A 22 -5.99 -0.43 7.18
N MET A 23 -6.04 0.01 5.92
CA MET A 23 -4.85 0.16 5.11
C MET A 23 -4.00 1.35 5.57
N ARG A 24 -2.89 1.08 6.27
CA ARG A 24 -1.91 2.06 6.74
C ARG A 24 -0.74 2.21 5.77
N TYR A 25 -0.07 3.35 5.82
CA TYR A 25 1.25 3.49 5.18
C TYR A 25 2.26 2.65 5.95
N SER A 26 3.23 2.09 5.22
CA SER A 26 4.31 1.30 5.81
C SER A 26 5.26 2.22 6.56
N ASN A 27 5.73 1.77 7.72
CA ASN A 27 6.78 2.45 8.47
C ASN A 27 8.14 2.08 7.85
N ILE A 28 8.43 2.66 6.68
CA ILE A 28 9.68 2.44 5.92
C ILE A 28 10.47 3.75 5.91
N THR A 29 11.79 3.64 6.04
CA THR A 29 12.65 4.83 5.97
C THR A 29 12.81 5.30 4.53
N GLU A 30 13.19 6.57 4.35
CA GLU A 30 13.52 7.09 3.01
C GLU A 30 14.70 6.34 2.38
N GLY A 31 15.68 5.92 3.18
CA GLY A 31 16.82 5.13 2.72
C GLY A 31 16.41 3.76 2.18
N ASP A 32 15.54 3.05 2.89
CA ASP A 32 15.01 1.76 2.43
C ASP A 32 14.19 1.92 1.15
N LEU A 33 13.40 3.00 1.05
CA LEU A 33 12.62 3.31 -0.15
C LEU A 33 13.52 3.61 -1.37
N ASP A 34 14.62 4.33 -1.17
CA ASP A 34 15.60 4.60 -2.22
C ASP A 34 16.29 3.31 -2.71
N ILE A 35 16.69 2.43 -1.78
CA ILE A 35 17.25 1.11 -2.12
C ILE A 35 16.28 0.30 -2.97
N LEU A 36 15.02 0.20 -2.56
CA LEU A 36 13.98 -0.52 -3.30
C LEU A 36 13.72 0.09 -4.69
N THR A 37 13.71 1.42 -4.77
CA THR A 37 13.50 2.14 -6.03
C THR A 37 14.66 1.91 -6.99
N LYS A 38 15.90 1.98 -6.51
CA LYS A 38 17.11 1.66 -7.27
C LYS A 38 17.11 0.21 -7.76
N HIS A 39 16.75 -0.73 -6.88
CA HIS A 39 16.64 -2.14 -7.23
C HIS A 39 15.60 -2.35 -8.34
N PHE A 40 14.41 -1.78 -8.21
CA PHE A 40 13.36 -1.83 -9.23
C PHE A 40 13.84 -1.23 -10.56
N LYS A 41 14.50 -0.07 -10.54
CA LYS A 41 15.00 0.59 -11.75
C LYS A 41 16.11 -0.18 -12.45
N ARG A 42 16.96 -0.90 -11.71
CA ARG A 42 17.95 -1.81 -12.31
C ARG A 42 17.28 -2.96 -13.05
N MET A 43 16.21 -3.52 -12.49
CA MET A 43 15.46 -4.62 -13.13
C MET A 43 14.57 -4.16 -14.29
N LYS A 44 14.00 -2.96 -14.18
CA LYS A 44 12.97 -2.42 -15.07
C LYS A 44 13.23 -0.93 -15.38
N PRO A 45 14.30 -0.61 -16.12
CA PRO A 45 14.75 0.78 -16.32
C PRO A 45 13.68 1.67 -16.97
N ASN A 46 12.98 1.12 -17.96
CA ASN A 46 11.96 1.83 -18.75
C ASN A 46 10.57 1.87 -18.09
N SER A 47 10.39 1.22 -16.94
CA SER A 47 9.09 1.19 -16.27
C SER A 47 8.85 2.46 -15.47
N GLY A 48 7.67 3.05 -15.64
CA GLY A 48 7.24 4.26 -14.94
C GLY A 48 6.78 4.03 -13.50
N LEU A 49 6.45 5.13 -12.82
CA LEU A 49 6.04 5.17 -11.42
C LEU A 49 4.89 4.21 -11.07
N ARG A 50 3.92 4.04 -11.99
CA ARG A 50 2.79 3.10 -11.81
C ARG A 50 3.26 1.68 -11.48
N TYR A 51 4.32 1.21 -12.14
CA TYR A 51 4.84 -0.13 -11.95
C TYR A 51 5.72 -0.24 -10.70
N LEU A 52 6.44 0.83 -10.34
CA LEU A 52 7.15 0.92 -9.06
C LEU A 52 6.16 0.81 -7.88
N ILE A 53 5.06 1.56 -7.92
CA ILE A 53 4.01 1.48 -6.88
C ILE A 53 3.40 0.08 -6.84
N GLY A 54 3.19 -0.56 -8.00
CA GLY A 54 2.74 -1.95 -8.07
C GLY A 54 3.73 -2.91 -7.40
N PHE A 55 5.01 -2.79 -7.72
CA PHE A 55 6.09 -3.57 -7.12
C PHE A 55 6.16 -3.39 -5.60
N LEU A 56 6.04 -2.16 -5.09
CA LEU A 56 6.02 -1.92 -3.64
C LEU A 56 4.80 -2.60 -2.99
N LYS A 57 3.62 -2.50 -3.62
CA LYS A 57 2.40 -3.15 -3.12
C LYS A 57 2.49 -4.67 -3.07
N THR A 58 3.13 -5.32 -4.05
CA THR A 58 3.33 -6.78 -4.02
C THR A 58 4.25 -7.23 -2.88
N HIS A 59 5.10 -6.32 -2.36
CA HIS A 59 5.94 -6.55 -1.19
C HIS A 59 5.27 -6.09 0.11
N GLY A 60 3.97 -5.77 0.09
CA GLY A 60 3.22 -5.29 1.26
C GLY A 60 3.58 -3.86 1.66
N ILE A 61 4.29 -3.12 0.82
CA ILE A 61 4.74 -1.76 1.09
C ILE A 61 3.77 -0.75 0.48
N LYS A 62 3.23 0.13 1.33
CA LYS A 62 2.39 1.25 0.92
C LYS A 62 3.08 2.57 1.28
N VAL A 63 3.39 3.35 0.26
CA VAL A 63 4.00 4.69 0.36
C VAL A 63 2.96 5.79 0.15
N GLN A 64 3.23 7.00 0.66
CA GLN A 64 2.34 8.17 0.63
C GLN A 64 2.42 8.94 -0.69
#